data_AF-A0A7W1NUX0-F1
#
_entry.id   AF-A0A7W1NUX0-F1
#
_cell.length_a   1.000
_cell.length_b   1.000
_cell.length_c   1.000
_cell.angle_alpha   90.00
_cell.angle_beta   90.00
_cell.angle_gamma   90.00
#
_symmetry.space_group_name_H-M   'P 1'
#
loop_
_entity.id
_entity.type
_entity.pdbx_description
1 polymer ?
#
loop_
_entity_poly.entity_id
_entity_poly.type
_entity_poly.pdbx_seq_one_letter_code
_entity_poly.pdbx_strand_id
1 'polypeptide(L)'
;INTVQGIVFPWTAVQIPFGMFLMRTFFETLPREYFEAARLDGATELQLFYRIALPLATPAFSTLGILTLLFTWNDLIWPIITLLDADRYPISIGVLRFSGAFSTDFGVTFAGYTLASVPLILVFVFTARRFMAGLQGGLSI
;
A
#
# COMPACT_ATOMS: atom_id res chain seq x y z
N ILE A 1 -20.43 10.52 2.30
CA ILE A 1 -21.38 9.47 1.85
C ILE A 1 -21.49 9.58 0.34
N ASN A 2 -21.44 8.46 -0.39
CA ASN A 2 -21.47 8.38 -1.87
C ASN A 2 -20.35 9.14 -2.62
N THR A 3 -19.19 9.33 -2.00
CA THR A 3 -18.01 9.95 -2.64
C THR A 3 -16.77 9.09 -2.43
N VAL A 4 -15.87 9.07 -3.41
CA VAL A 4 -14.57 8.38 -3.32
C VAL A 4 -13.76 8.90 -2.13
N GLN A 5 -13.84 10.20 -1.85
CA GLN A 5 -13.20 10.84 -0.69
C GLN A 5 -13.70 10.28 0.65
N GLY A 6 -14.97 9.87 0.72
CA GLY A 6 -15.56 9.22 1.90
C GLY A 6 -14.96 7.85 2.23
N ILE A 7 -14.20 7.26 1.29
CA ILE A 7 -13.42 6.03 1.49
C ILE A 7 -11.96 6.36 1.74
N VAL A 8 -11.38 7.25 0.94
CA VAL A 8 -9.94 7.52 0.96
C VAL A 8 -9.48 8.16 2.27
N PHE A 9 -10.16 9.18 2.79
CA PHE A 9 -9.69 9.88 4.00
C PHE A 9 -9.71 8.99 5.26
N PRO A 10 -10.79 8.25 5.56
CA PRO A 10 -10.80 7.34 6.70
C PRO A 10 -9.72 6.26 6.60
N TRP A 11 -9.57 5.66 5.41
CA TRP A 11 -8.52 4.67 5.16
C TRP A 11 -7.11 5.23 5.38
N THR A 12 -6.87 6.44 4.88
CA THR A 12 -5.57 7.10 5.05
C THR A 12 -5.31 7.42 6.52
N ALA A 13 -6.31 7.91 7.26
CA ALA A 13 -6.19 8.24 8.67
C ALA A 13 -5.81 7.01 9.53
N VAL A 14 -6.38 5.84 9.23
CA VAL A 14 -6.07 4.59 9.95
C VAL A 14 -4.68 4.04 9.57
N GLN A 15 -4.25 4.22 8.33
CA GLN A 15 -2.96 3.70 7.86
C GLN A 15 -1.75 4.56 8.20
N ILE A 16 -1.92 5.88 8.39
CA ILE A 16 -0.82 6.79 8.74
C ILE A 16 -0.03 6.30 9.97
N PRO A 17 -0.64 5.93 11.11
CA PRO A 17 0.10 5.42 12.28
C PRO A 17 0.95 4.18 11.98
N PHE A 18 0.40 3.22 11.24
CA PHE A 18 1.13 2.02 10.83
C PHE A 18 2.29 2.35 9.89
N GLY A 19 2.05 3.21 8.90
CA GLY A 19 3.10 3.67 7.98
C GLY A 19 4.21 4.42 8.70
N MET A 20 3.88 5.31 9.64
CA MET A 20 4.86 6.02 10.46
C MET A 20 5.70 5.05 11.31
N PHE A 21 5.06 4.05 11.93
CA PHE A 21 5.76 3.03 12.70
C PHE A 21 6.75 2.24 11.83
N LEU A 22 6.29 1.72 10.68
CA LEU A 22 7.12 0.92 9.78
C LEU A 22 8.28 1.73 9.20
N MET A 23 8.02 2.98 8.77
CA MET A 23 9.07 3.87 8.27
C MET A 23 10.07 4.24 9.37
N ARG A 24 9.61 4.51 10.59
CA ARG A 24 10.50 4.80 11.71
C ARG A 24 11.42 3.61 12.00
N THR A 25 10.88 2.40 12.07
CA THR A 25 11.68 1.19 12.29
C THR A 25 12.73 1.03 11.20
N PHE A 26 12.40 1.31 9.94
CA PHE A 26 13.38 1.27 8.84
C PHE A 26 14.44 2.37 8.96
N PHE A 27 14.06 3.61 9.27
CA PHE A 27 15.04 4.69 9.41
C PHE A 27 16.02 4.45 10.57
N GLU A 28 15.59 3.77 11.64
CA GLU A 28 16.44 3.40 12.77
C GLU A 28 17.52 2.36 12.39
N THR A 29 17.35 1.62 11.29
CA THR A 29 18.38 0.68 10.80
C THR A 29 19.40 1.34 9.88
N LEU A 30 19.21 2.61 9.48
CA LEU A 30 20.16 3.28 8.59
C LEU A 30 21.44 3.68 9.36
N PRO A 31 22.64 3.40 8.81
CA PRO A 31 23.90 3.79 9.44
C PRO A 31 24.00 5.32 9.58
N ARG A 32 24.38 5.79 10.77
CA ARG A 32 24.42 7.23 11.10
C ARG A 32 25.55 7.96 10.37
N GLU A 33 26.58 7.22 9.99
CA GLU A 33 27.80 7.70 9.34
C GLU A 33 27.49 8.42 8.03
N TYR A 34 26.51 7.94 7.26
CA TYR A 34 26.06 8.61 6.03
C TYR A 34 25.54 10.03 6.28
N PHE A 35 24.84 10.23 7.39
CA PHE A 35 24.26 11.53 7.76
C PHE A 35 25.32 12.45 8.37
N GLU A 36 26.22 11.91 9.18
CA GLU A 36 27.32 12.66 9.78
C GLU A 36 28.30 13.16 8.71
N ALA A 37 28.68 12.31 7.75
CA ALA A 37 29.54 12.70 6.64
C ALA A 37 28.93 13.84 5.81
N ALA A 38 27.65 13.71 5.44
CA ALA A 38 26.97 14.75 4.67
C ALA A 38 26.80 16.07 5.47
N ARG A 39 26.66 16.02 6.80
CA ARG A 39 26.68 17.22 7.65
C ARG A 39 28.06 17.89 7.66
N LEU A 40 29.14 17.11 7.68
CA LEU A 40 30.50 17.65 7.54
C LEU A 40 30.71 18.33 6.18
N ASP A 41 30.07 17.81 5.12
CA ASP A 41 30.05 18.42 3.78
C ASP A 41 29.12 19.66 3.67
N GLY A 42 28.50 20.08 4.78
CA GLY A 42 27.65 21.27 4.84
C GLY A 42 26.21 21.06 4.36
N ALA A 43 25.73 19.80 4.28
CA ALA A 43 24.35 19.53 3.88
C ALA A 43 23.35 20.03 4.94
N THR A 44 22.26 20.65 4.48
CA THR A 44 21.14 21.03 5.35
C THR A 44 20.25 19.82 5.67
N GLU A 45 19.46 19.87 6.75
CA GLU A 45 18.53 18.77 7.12
C GLU A 45 17.55 18.40 5.99
N LEU A 46 17.10 19.41 5.23
CA LEU A 46 16.24 19.21 4.08
C LEU A 46 16.97 18.44 2.95
N GLN A 47 18.26 18.72 2.74
CA GLN A 47 19.09 17.99 1.78
C GLN A 47 19.36 16.55 2.27
N LEU A 48 19.65 16.34 3.55
CA LEU A 48 19.82 15.01 4.13
C LEU A 48 18.57 14.15 3.90
N PHE A 49 17.39 14.73 4.15
CA PHE A 49 16.12 14.04 3.95
C PHE A 49 15.92 13.60 2.48
N TYR A 50 15.97 14.54 1.53
CA TYR A 50 15.67 14.23 0.12
C TYR A 50 16.78 13.50 -0.62
N ARG A 51 18.05 13.70 -0.25
CA ARG A 51 19.20 13.12 -0.97
C ARG A 51 19.72 11.82 -0.36
N ILE A 52 19.49 11.58 0.93
CA ILE A 52 20.03 10.40 1.64
C ILE A 52 18.89 9.54 2.17
N ALA A 53 18.06 10.09 3.07
CA ALA A 53 17.02 9.30 3.73
C ALA A 53 15.98 8.76 2.74
N LEU A 54 15.45 9.61 1.86
CA LEU A 54 14.37 9.26 0.95
C LEU A 54 14.78 8.20 -0.09
N PRO A 55 15.94 8.30 -0.79
CA PRO A 55 16.39 7.27 -1.72
C PRO A 55 16.66 5.93 -1.03
N LEU A 56 17.29 5.95 0.16
CA LEU A 56 17.55 4.73 0.94
C LEU A 56 16.25 4.07 1.43
N ALA A 57 15.20 4.84 1.69
CA ALA A 57 13.89 4.34 2.10
C ALA A 57 12.99 3.85 0.95
N THR A 58 13.39 4.01 -0.31
CA THR A 58 12.63 3.50 -1.48
C THR A 58 12.15 2.04 -1.35
N PRO A 59 12.97 1.06 -0.91
CA PRO A 59 12.49 -0.30 -0.66
C PRO A 59 11.43 -0.37 0.45
N ALA A 60 11.60 0.39 1.54
CA ALA A 60 10.63 0.44 2.62
C ALA A 60 9.28 1.02 2.16
N PHE A 61 9.30 2.11 1.39
CA PHE A 61 8.09 2.68 0.76
C PHE A 61 7.40 1.70 -0.17
N SER A 62 8.17 0.86 -0.88
CA SER A 62 7.62 -0.18 -1.74
C SER A 62 6.84 -1.21 -0.93
N THR A 63 7.41 -1.67 0.20
CA THR A 63 6.73 -2.59 1.13
C THR A 63 5.47 -1.96 1.72
N LEU A 64 5.56 -0.72 2.22
CA LEU A 64 4.42 0.00 2.77
C LEU A 64 3.31 0.15 1.71
N GLY A 65 3.66 0.52 0.48
CA GLY A 65 2.71 0.66 -0.62
C GLY A 65 1.99 -0.64 -0.98
N ILE A 66 2.69 -1.78 -1.00
CA ILE A 66 2.06 -3.09 -1.20
C ILE A 66 1.07 -3.39 -0.07
N LEU A 67 1.48 -3.24 1.19
CA LEU A 67 0.63 -3.53 2.33
C LEU A 67 -0.61 -2.65 2.33
N THR A 68 -0.43 -1.35 2.09
CA THR A 68 -1.53 -0.39 1.96
C THR A 68 -2.50 -0.78 0.85
N LEU A 69 -2.00 -1.14 -0.32
CA LEU A 69 -2.85 -1.60 -1.43
C LEU A 69 -3.60 -2.88 -1.06
N LEU A 70 -2.93 -3.86 -0.46
CA LEU A 70 -3.55 -5.12 -0.06
C LEU A 70 -4.70 -4.87 0.92
N PHE A 71 -4.50 -4.02 1.92
CA PHE A 71 -5.54 -3.70 2.91
C PHE A 71 -6.71 -2.96 2.28
N THR A 72 -6.45 -1.90 1.50
CA THR A 72 -7.52 -1.09 0.92
C THR A 72 -8.27 -1.81 -0.21
N TRP A 73 -7.60 -2.67 -0.99
CA TRP A 73 -8.22 -3.41 -2.08
C TRP A 73 -9.13 -4.55 -1.59
N ASN A 74 -8.73 -5.23 -0.50
CA ASN A 74 -9.51 -6.31 0.10
C ASN A 74 -10.60 -5.81 1.05
N ASP A 75 -10.69 -4.51 1.30
CA ASP A 75 -11.72 -3.98 2.18
C ASP A 75 -13.09 -4.00 1.52
N LEU A 76 -13.98 -4.79 2.11
CA LEU A 76 -15.38 -4.89 1.72
C LEU A 76 -16.27 -4.09 2.66
N ILE A 77 -15.84 -3.85 3.91
CA ILE A 77 -16.72 -3.36 4.97
C ILE A 77 -16.95 -1.85 4.82
N TRP A 78 -15.88 -1.06 4.73
CA TRP A 78 -16.01 0.39 4.70
C TRP A 78 -16.79 0.91 3.49
N PRO A 79 -16.55 0.42 2.25
CA PRO A 79 -17.27 0.95 1.10
C PRO A 79 -18.74 0.48 1.07
N ILE A 80 -19.07 -0.70 1.61
CA ILE A 80 -20.49 -1.11 1.78
C ILE A 80 -21.25 -0.16 2.71
N ILE A 81 -20.60 0.32 3.78
CA ILE A 81 -21.22 1.25 4.73
C ILE A 81 -21.32 2.68 4.16
N THR A 82 -20.35 3.10 3.34
CA THR A 82 -20.21 4.50 2.91
C THR A 82 -20.70 4.80 1.50
N LEU A 83 -20.78 3.79 0.64
CA LEU A 83 -21.36 3.85 -0.70
C LEU A 83 -22.73 3.16 -0.69
N LEU A 84 -23.76 3.95 -0.93
CA LEU A 84 -25.13 3.48 -1.10
C LEU A 84 -25.47 3.28 -2.58
N ASP A 85 -24.77 3.97 -3.48
CA ASP A 85 -24.94 3.84 -4.93
C ASP A 85 -24.10 2.68 -5.48
N ALA A 86 -24.77 1.68 -6.05
CA ALA A 86 -24.11 0.49 -6.61
C ALA A 86 -23.14 0.81 -7.76
N ASP A 87 -23.37 1.90 -8.50
CA ASP A 87 -22.51 2.34 -9.61
C ASP A 87 -21.14 2.85 -9.14
N ARG A 88 -20.98 3.09 -7.83
CA ARG A 88 -19.73 3.56 -7.23
C ARG A 88 -18.95 2.44 -6.56
N TYR A 89 -19.46 1.20 -6.59
CA TYR A 89 -18.84 0.09 -5.89
C TYR A 89 -17.48 -0.27 -6.48
N PRO A 90 -16.45 -0.44 -5.63
CA PRO A 90 -15.22 -1.10 -6.01
C PRO A 90 -15.53 -2.46 -6.63
N ILE A 91 -14.69 -2.89 -7.57
CA ILE A 91 -14.83 -4.21 -8.21
C ILE A 91 -14.88 -5.34 -7.17
N SER A 92 -14.15 -5.21 -6.05
CA SER A 92 -14.17 -6.15 -4.93
C SER A 92 -15.57 -6.36 -4.33
N ILE A 93 -16.42 -5.34 -4.32
CA ILE A 93 -17.81 -5.41 -3.85
C ILE A 93 -18.76 -5.77 -4.98
N GLY A 94 -18.52 -5.28 -6.19
CA GLY A 94 -19.34 -5.58 -7.38
C GLY A 94 -19.48 -7.08 -7.62
N VAL A 95 -18.42 -7.86 -7.40
CA VAL A 95 -18.42 -9.33 -7.58
C VAL A 95 -19.39 -10.04 -6.63
N LEU A 96 -19.56 -9.54 -5.40
CA LEU A 96 -20.47 -10.13 -4.41
C LEU A 96 -21.94 -10.14 -4.88
N ARG A 97 -22.31 -9.22 -5.79
CA ARG A 97 -23.68 -9.14 -6.32
C ARG A 97 -24.06 -10.32 -7.21
N PHE A 98 -23.09 -11.05 -7.75
CA PHE A 98 -23.33 -12.25 -8.56
C PHE A 98 -23.54 -13.51 -7.72
N SER A 99 -23.31 -13.42 -6.40
CA SER A 99 -23.61 -14.45 -5.41
C SER A 99 -24.85 -14.05 -4.61
N GLY A 100 -26.03 -14.34 -5.17
CA GLY A 100 -27.33 -14.00 -4.57
C GLY A 100 -27.83 -15.06 -3.58
N ALA A 101 -28.81 -14.68 -2.75
CA ALA A 101 -29.36 -15.55 -1.70
C ALA A 101 -30.07 -16.83 -2.22
N PHE A 102 -30.48 -16.87 -3.49
CA PHE A 102 -31.27 -17.97 -4.06
C PHE A 102 -30.57 -18.71 -5.21
N SER A 103 -29.56 -18.10 -5.85
CA SER A 103 -28.77 -18.72 -6.90
C SER A 103 -27.46 -17.95 -7.10
N THR A 104 -26.35 -18.67 -7.24
CA THR A 104 -25.04 -18.09 -7.56
C THR A 104 -24.68 -18.43 -8.99
N ASP A 105 -24.40 -17.41 -9.80
CA ASP A 105 -23.74 -17.62 -11.09
C ASP A 105 -22.24 -17.76 -10.85
N PHE A 106 -21.78 -19.01 -10.74
CA PHE A 106 -20.37 -19.31 -10.51
C PHE A 106 -19.49 -18.83 -11.66
N GLY A 107 -19.97 -18.88 -12.90
CA GLY A 107 -19.21 -18.45 -14.08
C GLY A 107 -18.86 -16.96 -14.02
N VAL A 108 -19.88 -16.13 -13.78
CA VAL A 108 -19.70 -14.67 -13.67
C VAL A 108 -18.95 -14.30 -12.39
N THR A 109 -19.23 -14.97 -11.28
CA THR A 109 -18.53 -14.72 -10.00
C THR A 109 -17.03 -14.99 -10.11
N PHE A 110 -16.61 -16.14 -10.66
CA PHE A 110 -15.19 -16.45 -10.81
C PHE A 110 -14.49 -15.52 -11.81
N ALA A 111 -15.13 -15.17 -12.93
CA ALA A 111 -14.60 -14.19 -13.87
C ALA A 111 -14.36 -12.82 -13.18
N GLY A 112 -15.30 -12.40 -12.34
CA GLY A 112 -15.20 -11.22 -11.50
C GLY A 112 -14.00 -11.26 -10.55
N TYR A 113 -13.79 -12.37 -9.84
CA TYR A 113 -12.62 -12.54 -8.96
C TYR A 113 -11.30 -12.53 -9.74
N THR A 114 -11.26 -13.15 -10.92
CA THR A 114 -10.08 -13.10 -11.79
C THR A 114 -9.72 -11.65 -12.13
N LEU A 115 -10.69 -10.86 -12.61
CA LEU A 115 -10.50 -9.44 -12.93
C LEU A 115 -10.09 -8.63 -11.69
N ALA A 116 -10.73 -8.86 -10.55
CA ALA A 116 -10.41 -8.18 -9.30
C ALA A 116 -8.99 -8.49 -8.79
N SER A 117 -8.41 -9.64 -9.16
CA SER A 117 -7.05 -10.02 -8.78
C SER A 117 -5.96 -9.38 -9.66
N VAL A 118 -6.28 -8.97 -10.89
CA VAL A 118 -5.30 -8.45 -11.87
C VAL A 118 -4.47 -7.29 -11.31
N PRO A 119 -5.06 -6.25 -10.68
CA PRO A 119 -4.28 -5.11 -10.19
C PRO A 119 -3.29 -5.52 -9.09
N LEU A 120 -3.67 -6.43 -8.21
CA LEU A 120 -2.79 -6.96 -7.16
C LEU A 120 -1.62 -7.73 -7.76
N ILE A 121 -1.89 -8.57 -8.76
CA ILE A 121 -0.85 -9.34 -9.46
C ILE A 121 0.13 -8.39 -10.15
N LEU A 122 -0.36 -7.35 -10.83
CA LEU A 122 0.49 -6.36 -11.48
C LEU A 122 1.41 -5.65 -10.46
N VAL A 123 0.84 -5.13 -9.37
CA VAL A 123 1.64 -4.47 -8.33
C VAL A 123 2.66 -5.43 -7.73
N PHE A 124 2.28 -6.68 -7.48
CA PHE A 124 3.20 -7.71 -7.00
C PHE A 124 4.37 -7.92 -7.97
N VAL A 125 4.11 -8.11 -9.27
CA VAL A 125 5.15 -8.32 -10.28
C VAL A 125 6.13 -7.15 -10.35
N PHE A 126 5.63 -5.91 -10.30
CA PHE A 126 6.49 -4.72 -10.33
C PHE A 126 7.29 -4.51 -9.04
N THR A 127 6.76 -4.95 -7.90
CA THR A 127 7.32 -4.63 -6.59
C THR A 127 8.10 -5.80 -5.97
N ALA A 128 7.89 -7.03 -6.42
CA ALA A 128 8.56 -8.24 -5.92
C ALA A 128 10.09 -8.13 -5.96
N ARG A 129 10.66 -7.52 -7.02
CA ARG A 129 12.12 -7.28 -7.08
C ARG A 129 12.61 -6.32 -6.00
N ARG A 130 11.85 -5.26 -5.71
CA ARG A 130 12.19 -4.26 -4.67
C ARG A 130 12.03 -4.83 -3.26
N PHE A 131 11.01 -5.67 -3.08
CA PHE A 131 10.79 -6.40 -1.83
C PHE A 131 11.95 -7.37 -1.52
N MET A 132 12.38 -8.16 -2.51
CA MET A 132 13.53 -9.07 -2.36
C MET A 132 14.84 -8.30 -2.10
N ALA A 133 15.07 -7.18 -2.78
CA ALA A 133 16.24 -6.33 -2.55
C ALA A 133 16.25 -5.71 -1.13
N GLY A 134 15.08 -5.31 -0.62
CA GLY A 134 14.94 -4.77 0.74
C GLY A 134 15.22 -5.80 1.84
N LEU A 135 14.81 -7.06 1.63
CA LEU A 135 15.11 -8.17 2.56
C LEU A 135 16.59 -8.55 2.60
N GLN A 136 17.29 -8.49 1.45
CA GLN A 136 18.71 -8.83 1.38
C GLN A 136 19.62 -7.71 1.90
N GLY A 137 19.27 -6.44 1.67
CA GLY A 137 20.03 -5.29 2.20
C GLY A 137 19.95 -5.12 3.73
N GLY A 138 18.98 -5.75 4.40
CA GLY A 138 18.89 -5.80 5.86
C GLY A 138 19.68 -6.94 6.52
N LEU A 139 20.22 -7.89 5.72
CA LEU A 139 20.94 -9.08 6.21
C LEU A 139 22.43 -9.08 5.84
N SER A 140 22.93 -8.05 5.12
CA SER A 140 24.32 -7.93 4.70
C SER A 140 25.12 -6.89 5.49
N ILE A 141 24.80 -6.69 6.76
CA ILE A 141 25.66 -6.01 7.73
C ILE A 141 26.12 -7.05 8.75
#